data_AF-A0A3D0ZHV8-F1
#
_entry.id   AF-A0A3D0ZHV8-F1
#
_cell.length_a   1.000
_cell.length_b   1.000
_cell.length_c   1.000
_cell.angle_alpha   90.00
_cell.angle_beta   90.00
_cell.angle_gamma   90.00
#
_symmetry.space_group_name_H-M   'P 1'
#
loop_
_entity.id
_entity.type
_entity.pdbx_description
1 polymer ?
#
loop_
_entity_poly.entity_id
_entity_poly.type
_entity_poly.pdbx_seq_one_letter_code
_entity_poly.pdbx_strand_id
1 'polypeptide(L)'
;FTGQWADLPFEEVARLASGWGYDGLEIAVSGDHLDAWRWDEPGYVESKLAILEKYNLKVWAISNHLKGQAVCDDPIDFRHQA
;
A
#
# COMPACT_ATOMS: atom_id res chain seq x y z
N PHE A 1 2.13 -6.49 -6.41
CA PHE A 1 2.03 -6.47 -4.94
C PHE A 1 3.17 -5.63 -4.36
N THR A 2 2.88 -4.63 -3.52
CA THR A 2 3.90 -3.70 -2.99
C THR A 2 4.44 -4.05 -1.60
N GLY A 3 4.02 -5.17 -0.99
CA GLY A 3 4.38 -5.51 0.40
C GLY A 3 5.87 -5.70 0.65
N GLN A 4 6.62 -6.29 -0.28
CA GLN A 4 8.07 -6.47 -0.19
C GLN A 4 8.87 -5.18 -0.43
N TRP A 5 8.22 -4.09 -0.80
CA TRP A 5 8.83 -2.83 -1.21
C TRP A 5 8.50 -1.68 -0.25
N ALA A 6 7.97 -2.00 0.95
CA ALA A 6 7.47 -1.01 1.90
C ALA A 6 8.57 -0.13 2.53
N ASP A 7 9.83 -0.46 2.28
CA ASP A 7 11.01 0.33 2.61
C ASP A 7 11.28 1.47 1.61
N LEU A 8 10.68 1.42 0.41
CA LEU A 8 10.74 2.48 -0.59
C LEU A 8 9.49 3.38 -0.52
N PRO A 9 9.61 4.67 -0.89
CA PRO A 9 8.43 5.52 -1.06
C PRO A 9 7.50 4.97 -2.14
N PHE A 10 6.19 5.13 -1.96
CA PHE A 10 5.18 4.64 -2.90
C PHE A 10 5.44 5.07 -4.36
N GLU A 11 5.84 6.34 -4.55
CA GLU A 11 6.11 6.89 -5.88
C GLU A 11 7.32 6.23 -6.56
N GLU A 12 8.34 5.85 -5.78
CA GLU A 12 9.51 5.15 -6.32
C GLU A 12 9.16 3.74 -6.78
N VAL A 13 8.31 3.03 -6.03
CA VAL A 13 7.78 1.72 -6.44
C VAL A 13 6.95 1.85 -7.72
N ALA A 14 6.12 2.88 -7.86
CA ALA A 14 5.36 3.14 -9.07
C ALA A 14 6.26 3.43 -10.28
N ARG A 15 7.29 4.27 -10.11
CA ARG A 15 8.28 4.57 -11.16
C ARG A 15 9.00 3.31 -11.64
N LEU A 16 9.45 2.48 -10.70
CA LEU A 16 10.14 1.21 -10.99
C LEU A 16 9.21 0.22 -11.70
N ALA A 17 8.01 -0.01 -11.16
CA ALA A 17 7.06 -0.96 -11.72
C ALA A 17 6.64 -0.61 -13.15
N SER A 18 6.43 0.67 -13.43
CA SER A 18 6.17 1.17 -14.79
C SER A 18 7.34 0.89 -15.72
N GLY A 19 8.58 1.17 -15.28
CA GLY A 19 9.79 0.86 -16.03
C GLY A 19 10.02 -0.64 -16.29
N TRP A 20 9.47 -1.50 -15.44
CA TRP A 20 9.50 -2.96 -15.62
C TRP A 20 8.36 -3.49 -16.51
N GLY A 21 7.39 -2.66 -16.88
CA GLY A 21 6.28 -3.03 -17.75
C GLY A 21 5.09 -3.67 -17.03
N TYR A 22 4.92 -3.44 -15.72
CA TYR A 22 3.69 -3.83 -15.02
C TYR A 22 2.52 -2.93 -15.43
N ASP A 23 1.32 -3.50 -15.52
CA ASP A 23 0.09 -2.75 -15.81
C ASP A 23 -0.50 -2.04 -14.58
N GLY A 24 -0.08 -2.44 -13.37
CA GLY A 24 -0.62 -1.90 -12.14
C GLY A 24 0.01 -2.44 -10.88
N LEU A 25 -0.44 -1.90 -9.75
CA LEU A 25 0.00 -2.26 -8.42
C LEU A 25 -1.17 -2.80 -7.60
N GLU A 26 -0.94 -3.94 -6.97
CA GLU A 26 -1.68 -4.34 -5.77
C GLU A 26 -1.00 -3.67 -4.57
N ILE A 27 -1.70 -2.73 -3.92
CA ILE A 27 -1.11 -1.82 -2.93
C ILE A 27 -1.24 -2.40 -1.51
N ALA A 28 -0.11 -2.55 -0.82
CA ALA A 28 -0.09 -2.98 0.56
C ALA A 28 -0.51 -1.85 1.52
N VAL A 29 -1.32 -2.18 2.53
CA VAL A 29 -1.71 -1.28 3.65
C VAL A 29 -0.60 -1.23 4.70
N SER A 30 0.55 -0.69 4.29
CA SER A 30 1.79 -0.65 5.07
C SER A 30 2.73 0.43 4.56
N GLY A 31 3.63 0.93 5.43
CA GLY A 31 4.57 2.00 5.07
C GLY A 31 3.84 3.27 4.66
N ASP A 32 4.39 4.00 3.69
CA ASP A 32 3.72 5.15 3.09
C ASP A 32 2.82 4.75 1.90
N HIS A 33 2.76 3.46 1.51
CA HIS A 33 2.04 3.00 0.32
C HIS A 33 0.54 3.30 0.40
N LEU A 34 -0.12 2.84 1.46
CA LEU A 34 -1.52 3.12 1.73
C LEU A 34 -1.80 3.07 3.23
N ASP A 35 -2.39 4.14 3.74
CA ASP A 35 -2.92 4.24 5.09
C ASP A 35 -4.45 4.15 5.00
N ALA A 36 -4.98 2.98 5.35
CA ALA A 36 -6.41 2.71 5.25
C ALA A 36 -7.25 3.52 6.25
N TRP A 37 -6.65 4.14 7.27
CA TRP A 37 -7.38 4.99 8.22
C TRP A 37 -7.74 6.35 7.64
N ARG A 38 -7.04 6.78 6.59
CA ARG A 38 -7.19 8.10 5.97
C ARG A 38 -8.08 8.05 4.72
N TRP A 39 -8.81 6.95 4.53
CA TRP A 39 -9.58 6.69 3.30
C TRP A 39 -10.68 7.73 3.05
N ASP A 40 -11.18 8.36 4.11
CA ASP A 40 -12.22 9.40 4.08
C ASP A 40 -11.66 10.82 4.16
N GLU A 41 -10.35 10.99 4.32
CA GLU A 41 -9.71 12.30 4.27
C GLU A 41 -9.77 12.86 2.84
N PRO A 42 -10.35 14.08 2.65
CA PRO A 42 -10.45 14.67 1.32
C PRO A 42 -9.10 14.78 0.61
N GLY A 43 -9.00 14.21 -0.59
CA GLY A 43 -7.79 14.26 -1.41
C GLY A 43 -6.78 13.14 -1.16
N TYR A 44 -6.93 12.34 -0.10
CA TYR A 44 -5.96 11.29 0.22
C TYR A 44 -5.94 10.20 -0.84
N VAL A 45 -7.10 9.61 -1.17
CA VAL A 45 -7.22 8.55 -2.17
C VAL A 45 -6.86 9.09 -3.56
N GLU A 46 -7.30 10.31 -3.88
CA GLU A 46 -6.98 10.99 -5.14
C GLU A 46 -5.48 11.17 -5.31
N SER A 47 -4.75 11.52 -4.24
CA SER A 47 -3.28 11.64 -4.29
C SER A 47 -2.59 10.32 -4.64
N LYS A 48 -3.12 9.18 -4.15
CA LYS A 48 -2.60 7.84 -4.48
C LYS A 48 -2.90 7.47 -5.92
N LEU A 49 -4.11 7.75 -6.39
CA LEU A 49 -4.50 7.51 -7.78
C LEU A 49 -3.70 8.37 -8.77
N ALA A 50 -3.42 9.63 -8.42
CA ALA A 50 -2.60 10.53 -9.24
C ALA A 50 -1.17 10.02 -9.44
N ILE A 51 -0.57 9.40 -8.41
CA ILE A 51 0.75 8.75 -8.53
C ILE A 51 0.69 7.60 -9.53
N LEU A 52 -0.32 6.74 -9.45
CA LEU A 52 -0.48 5.62 -10.38
C LEU A 52 -0.67 6.11 -11.82
N GLU A 53 -1.54 7.12 -12.01
CA GLU A 53 -1.80 7.72 -13.32
C GLU A 53 -0.55 8.32 -13.95
N LYS A 54 0.28 9.04 -13.17
CA LYS A 54 1.56 9.60 -13.63
C LYS A 54 2.49 8.56 -14.26
N TYR A 55 2.41 7.30 -13.80
CA TYR A 55 3.23 6.20 -14.29
C TYR A 55 2.46 5.19 -15.16
N ASN A 56 1.26 5.53 -15.63
CA ASN A 56 0.38 4.69 -16.44
C ASN A 56 0.00 3.34 -15.76
N LEU A 57 -0.03 3.32 -14.44
CA LEU A 57 -0.38 2.15 -13.65
C LEU A 57 -1.85 2.19 -13.23
N LYS A 58 -2.45 1.01 -13.03
CA LYS A 58 -3.78 0.84 -12.44
C LYS A 58 -3.71 0.19 -11.07
N VAL A 59 -4.83 0.19 -10.35
CA VAL A 59 -5.04 -0.54 -9.10
C VAL A 59 -6.38 -1.25 -9.16
N TRP A 60 -6.39 -2.54 -8.81
CA TRP A 60 -7.59 -3.37 -8.73
C TRP A 60 -7.75 -4.04 -7.37
N ALA A 61 -6.69 -4.04 -6.57
CA ALA A 61 -6.64 -4.73 -5.29
C ALA A 61 -5.73 -3.98 -4.30
N ILE A 62 -6.09 -4.11 -3.03
CA ILE A 62 -5.26 -3.71 -1.89
C ILE A 62 -5.09 -4.92 -0.98
N SER A 63 -4.01 -4.97 -0.20
CA SER A 63 -3.73 -6.10 0.68
C SER A 63 -3.31 -5.63 2.08
N ASN A 64 -4.00 -6.13 3.10
CA ASN A 64 -3.81 -5.73 4.50
C ASN A 64 -3.34 -6.91 5.37
N HIS A 65 -2.38 -7.70 4.86
CA HIS A 65 -1.95 -8.95 5.49
C HIS A 65 -1.51 -8.77 6.96
N LEU A 66 -0.70 -7.74 7.22
CA LEU A 66 -0.12 -7.52 8.56
C LEU A 66 -1.18 -7.29 9.64
N LYS A 67 -2.18 -6.43 9.36
CA LYS A 67 -3.25 -6.17 10.34
C LYS A 67 -4.27 -7.31 10.34
N GLY A 68 -4.52 -7.94 9.20
CA GLY A 68 -5.38 -9.13 9.10
C GLY A 68 -4.88 -10.30 9.95
N GLN A 69 -3.56 -10.46 10.11
CA GLN A 69 -2.97 -11.49 10.96
C GLN A 69 -3.41 -11.36 12.43
N ALA A 70 -3.64 -10.13 12.91
CA ALA A 70 -3.99 -9.88 14.31
C ALA A 70 -5.45 -10.21 14.66
N VAL A 71 -6.30 -10.55 13.69
CA VAL A 71 -7.75 -10.81 13.92
C VAL A 71 -8.00 -11.99 14.86
N CYS A 72 -7.11 -12.99 14.88
CA CYS A 72 -7.21 -14.15 15.77
C CYS A 72 -6.07 -14.21 16.81
N ASP A 73 -5.24 -13.18 16.91
CA ASP A 73 -4.19 -13.07 17.93
C ASP A 73 -4.81 -12.46 19.20
N ASP A 74 -5.50 -13.29 19.99
CA ASP A 74 -6.09 -12.91 21.28
C ASP A 74 -5.48 -13.76 22.43
N PRO A 75 -4.81 -13.14 23.41
CA PRO A 75 -4.52 -11.71 23.51
C PRO A 75 -3.39 -11.28 22.55
N ILE A 76 -3.47 -10.03 22.08
CA ILE A 76 -2.36 -9.37 21.37
C ILE A 76 -1.17 -9.27 22.31
N ASP A 77 -0.09 -10.00 22.01
CA ASP A 77 1.10 -10.07 22.86
C ASP A 77 2.17 -9.02 22.53
N PHE A 78 3.30 -9.08 23.26
CA PHE A 78 4.41 -8.14 23.19
C PHE A 78 5.01 -7.95 21.79
N ARG A 79 4.82 -8.88 20.86
CA ARG A 79 5.33 -8.77 19.48
C ARG A 79 4.65 -7.67 18.66
N HIS A 80 3.51 -7.17 19.11
CA HIS A 80 2.70 -6.16 18.42
C HIS A 80 2.88 -4.73 18.96
N GLN A 81 3.84 -4.48 19.86
CA GLN A 81 4.07 -3.17 20.49
C GLN A 81 4.99 -2.21 19.69
N ALA A 82 5.39 -2.58 18.47
CA ALA A 82 6.36 -1.86 17.64
C ALA A 82 5.73 -0.71 16.82
#